data_AF-Q240U0-F1
#
_entry.id   AF-Q240U0-F1
#
_cell.length_a   1.000
_cell.length_b   1.000
_cell.length_c   1.000
_cell.angle_alpha   90.00
_cell.angle_beta   90.00
_cell.angle_gamma   90.00
#
_symmetry.space_group_name_H-M   'P 1'
#
loop_
_entity.id
_entity.type
_entity.pdbx_description
1 polymer ?
#
loop_
_entity_poly.entity_id
_entity_poly.type
_entity_poly.pdbx_seq_one_letter_code
_entity_poly.pdbx_strand_id
1 'polypeptide(L)'
;MNKEDNKKKQQKQEQPQKEKPEKKEEQKVNNDETQTKKKKKNNNNANNKNQVNDDLAFLESLIKSKQEEENKQRQEKKNKPISEEEEKNDAPYGKLGPAYKEGMELNKSRFQDNSVLRLLGDWKEGETKQTQPPTVRVDEQFPNHEYPVGEIQYYQKDQAFRTSSAELKEKDKLMDHQIECLRKAAECHRQVRKYCQQLIRPGKKLIDICESIEEMNRFLVREKGLDAGIAFPTGCSLNHVAAHYTPNNGDFTTIEYDDVCKIDFGTQVEGRIIDCAFTVAFNPKYDKLLEAVKEATNTGIKEAGIDVRIPDVGAAIQEVMESYEVEIEGKTYPVKAIRNLNGHSIEAYQIHAGKSVPCIRTGPNVKMEEGEQYAIETFGVINGKASIFEDGECSHYMKDFNKEMVPLRQPKAKNLLKFIDNNFGTLAFCRRWLDRGGQTGHILSLKQLCDAGIVVPYPPLVDVRGSYVAQYEHTIVLKPSHKEVISRGDDY
;
A
#
# COMPACT_ATOMS: atom_id res chain seq x y z
N MET A 1 49.93 -34.72 -14.47
CA MET A 1 50.48 -36.09 -14.62
C MET A 1 49.33 -37.09 -14.43
N ASN A 2 49.35 -38.23 -15.11
CA ASN A 2 48.13 -38.84 -15.66
C ASN A 2 47.43 -39.91 -14.79
N LYS A 3 46.09 -40.03 -14.98
CA LYS A 3 45.30 -41.26 -15.33
C LYS A 3 43.81 -40.86 -15.52
N GLU A 4 43.08 -41.17 -16.61
CA GLU A 4 42.57 -42.46 -17.20
C GLU A 4 41.35 -43.08 -16.45
N ASP A 5 40.27 -43.62 -17.05
CA ASP A 5 39.80 -43.80 -18.47
C ASP A 5 38.44 -43.03 -18.74
N ASN A 6 37.18 -43.53 -18.85
CA ASN A 6 36.57 -44.87 -18.97
C ASN A 6 35.15 -44.93 -19.61
N LYS A 7 35.04 -44.74 -20.94
CA LYS A 7 33.94 -45.22 -21.87
C LYS A 7 32.53 -44.57 -21.73
N LYS A 8 31.66 -44.36 -22.75
CA LYS A 8 31.39 -44.75 -24.18
C LYS A 8 30.09 -45.56 -24.38
N LYS A 9 29.09 -44.96 -25.07
CA LYS A 9 28.01 -45.48 -25.97
C LYS A 9 26.91 -44.38 -26.03
N GLN A 10 26.06 -44.18 -27.05
CA GLN A 10 25.56 -44.94 -28.22
C GLN A 10 25.80 -44.12 -29.52
N GLN A 11 26.04 -44.64 -30.74
CA GLN A 11 25.26 -45.47 -31.69
C GLN A 11 24.38 -44.63 -32.66
N LYS A 12 24.09 -45.13 -33.89
CA LYS A 12 23.77 -44.32 -35.09
C LYS A 12 22.30 -44.40 -35.59
N GLN A 13 22.00 -43.49 -36.54
CA GLN A 13 20.98 -43.55 -37.63
C GLN A 13 19.50 -43.28 -37.22
N GLU A 14 18.60 -42.81 -38.10
CA GLU A 14 18.66 -42.66 -39.59
C GLU A 14 17.98 -41.36 -40.11
N GLN A 15 18.04 -41.07 -41.42
CA GLN A 15 17.29 -39.98 -42.09
C GLN A 15 15.77 -40.25 -42.21
N PRO A 16 14.97 -39.22 -42.58
CA PRO A 16 14.42 -39.24 -43.95
C PRO A 16 14.56 -37.91 -44.72
N GLN A 17 14.11 -37.90 -45.97
CA GLN A 17 14.44 -36.89 -47.00
C GLN A 17 13.35 -35.85 -47.26
N LYS A 18 13.67 -34.86 -48.11
CA LYS A 18 12.74 -33.87 -48.65
C LYS A 18 11.87 -34.48 -49.76
N GLU A 19 10.66 -33.97 -49.95
CA GLU A 19 10.02 -34.00 -51.28
C GLU A 19 9.21 -32.71 -51.55
N LYS A 20 8.72 -32.55 -52.78
CA LYS A 20 8.11 -31.31 -53.31
C LYS A 20 6.71 -31.61 -53.90
N PRO A 21 5.86 -30.58 -54.12
CA PRO A 21 4.43 -30.79 -54.37
C PRO A 21 4.09 -31.10 -55.84
N GLU A 22 3.02 -31.87 -56.04
CA GLU A 22 2.31 -32.01 -57.32
C GLU A 22 0.91 -31.37 -57.30
N LYS A 23 0.31 -31.20 -58.49
CA LYS A 23 -1.06 -30.70 -58.72
C LYS A 23 -1.84 -31.67 -59.61
N LYS A 24 -3.17 -31.71 -59.42
CA LYS A 24 -4.28 -31.97 -60.40
C LYS A 24 -5.61 -31.70 -59.65
N GLU A 25 -6.69 -31.11 -60.19
CA GLU A 25 -7.39 -31.19 -61.50
C GLU A 25 -8.09 -32.56 -61.71
N GLU A 26 -9.38 -32.70 -62.06
CA GLU A 26 -10.54 -31.76 -62.23
C GLU A 26 -11.73 -32.29 -61.37
N GLN A 27 -13.00 -31.83 -61.35
CA GLN A 27 -14.02 -31.46 -62.37
C GLN A 27 -15.00 -30.45 -61.73
N LYS A 28 -15.54 -29.40 -62.38
CA LYS A 28 -16.35 -29.26 -63.61
C LYS A 28 -17.76 -29.89 -63.55
N VAL A 29 -18.74 -29.02 -63.30
CA VAL A 29 -20.06 -29.04 -63.96
C VAL A 29 -20.25 -27.65 -64.60
N ASN A 30 -20.91 -27.57 -65.75
CA ASN A 30 -20.80 -26.45 -66.70
C ASN A 30 -22.19 -25.98 -67.19
N ASN A 31 -22.23 -24.83 -67.87
CA ASN A 31 -23.33 -24.30 -68.70
C ASN A 31 -24.59 -23.80 -67.95
N ASP A 32 -25.33 -22.79 -68.40
CA ASP A 32 -25.15 -21.77 -69.47
C ASP A 32 -25.76 -20.43 -68.95
N GLU A 33 -25.80 -19.27 -69.61
CA GLU A 33 -25.84 -18.92 -71.04
C GLU A 33 -25.29 -17.47 -71.25
N THR A 34 -25.20 -16.99 -72.50
CA THR A 34 -24.60 -15.68 -72.83
C THR A 34 -25.54 -14.69 -73.53
N GLN A 35 -25.09 -13.44 -73.68
CA GLN A 35 -25.72 -12.34 -74.45
C GLN A 35 -26.90 -11.63 -73.70
N THR A 36 -27.16 -10.33 -73.88
CA THR A 36 -26.62 -9.29 -74.79
C THR A 36 -26.34 -7.96 -74.04
N LYS A 37 -25.35 -7.16 -74.47
CA LYS A 37 -25.22 -5.74 -74.11
C LYS A 37 -25.44 -4.84 -75.32
N LYS A 38 -26.51 -4.02 -75.33
CA LYS A 38 -26.56 -2.57 -75.70
C LYS A 38 -27.99 -2.06 -76.01
N LYS A 39 -28.16 -0.74 -75.86
CA LYS A 39 -29.30 0.09 -76.34
C LYS A 39 -30.71 -0.18 -75.77
N LYS A 40 -30.92 0.26 -74.52
CA LYS A 40 -31.91 1.32 -74.24
C LYS A 40 -31.43 2.19 -73.09
N LYS A 41 -30.80 3.32 -73.44
CA LYS A 41 -30.44 4.40 -72.52
C LYS A 41 -31.65 5.33 -72.38
N ASN A 42 -31.69 6.13 -71.33
CA ASN A 42 -32.65 7.23 -71.07
C ASN A 42 -34.10 6.79 -70.77
N ASN A 43 -34.44 6.69 -69.47
CA ASN A 43 -35.54 7.49 -68.89
C ASN A 43 -35.63 7.43 -67.34
N ASN A 44 -35.08 6.42 -66.66
CA ASN A 44 -35.27 6.26 -65.20
C ASN A 44 -34.32 7.10 -64.30
N ASN A 45 -33.54 8.04 -64.85
CA ASN A 45 -32.47 8.73 -64.12
C ASN A 45 -32.91 10.01 -63.37
N ALA A 46 -34.22 10.26 -63.27
CA ALA A 46 -34.81 11.40 -62.54
C ALA A 46 -35.28 10.99 -61.13
N ASN A 47 -36.23 10.05 -61.02
CA ASN A 47 -36.85 9.69 -59.73
C ASN A 47 -35.84 9.19 -58.69
N ASN A 48 -34.83 8.40 -59.10
CA ASN A 48 -33.78 7.89 -58.21
C ASN A 48 -32.82 8.96 -57.64
N LYS A 49 -32.91 10.23 -58.08
CA LYS A 49 -32.15 11.34 -57.48
C LYS A 49 -32.91 12.08 -56.40
N ASN A 50 -34.23 12.25 -56.55
CA ASN A 50 -35.03 12.90 -55.52
C ASN A 50 -35.07 12.02 -54.27
N GLN A 51 -35.40 10.74 -54.43
CA GLN A 51 -35.55 9.82 -53.31
C GLN A 51 -34.28 9.69 -52.45
N VAL A 52 -33.10 9.63 -53.07
CA VAL A 52 -31.81 9.60 -52.34
C VAL A 52 -31.47 10.95 -51.67
N ASN A 53 -31.90 12.08 -52.24
CA ASN A 53 -31.74 13.38 -51.59
C ASN A 53 -32.70 13.55 -50.40
N ASP A 54 -33.94 13.06 -50.53
CA ASP A 54 -34.95 13.09 -49.46
C ASP A 54 -34.52 12.18 -48.29
N ASP A 55 -33.98 10.98 -48.57
CA ASP A 55 -33.39 10.09 -47.58
C ASP A 55 -32.17 10.71 -46.88
N LEU A 56 -31.31 11.43 -47.62
CA LEU A 56 -30.18 12.18 -47.02
C LEU A 56 -30.68 13.32 -46.12
N ALA A 57 -31.65 14.12 -46.58
CA ALA A 57 -32.21 15.22 -45.81
C ALA A 57 -32.90 14.72 -44.53
N PHE A 58 -33.55 13.56 -44.59
CA PHE A 58 -34.10 12.90 -43.40
C PHE A 58 -32.99 12.45 -42.43
N LEU A 59 -31.92 11.82 -42.92
CA LEU A 59 -30.76 11.45 -42.11
C LEU A 59 -30.05 12.65 -41.47
N GLU A 60 -29.83 13.74 -42.23
CA GLU A 60 -29.29 14.99 -41.70
C GLU A 60 -30.22 15.59 -40.64
N SER A 61 -31.55 15.53 -40.83
CA SER A 61 -32.51 16.00 -39.82
C SER A 61 -32.42 15.19 -38.52
N LEU A 62 -32.21 13.86 -38.59
CA LEU A 62 -32.04 12.98 -37.43
C LEU A 62 -30.70 13.18 -36.71
N ILE A 63 -29.63 13.45 -37.48
CA ILE A 63 -28.32 13.79 -36.90
C ILE A 63 -28.40 15.14 -36.20
N LYS A 64 -29.08 16.12 -36.81
CA LYS A 64 -29.23 17.46 -36.27
C LYS A 64 -30.14 17.49 -35.03
N SER A 65 -31.26 16.75 -35.02
CA SER A 65 -32.11 16.63 -33.83
C SER A 65 -31.36 15.95 -32.67
N LYS A 66 -30.60 14.88 -32.93
CA LYS A 66 -29.73 14.28 -31.91
C LYS A 66 -28.64 15.22 -31.41
N GLN A 67 -28.01 16.00 -32.28
CA GLN A 67 -27.02 17.00 -31.87
C GLN A 67 -27.67 18.14 -31.07
N GLU A 68 -28.92 18.50 -31.34
CA GLU A 68 -29.67 19.48 -30.54
C GLU A 68 -30.13 18.89 -29.19
N GLU A 69 -30.48 17.61 -29.11
CA GLU A 69 -30.73 16.88 -27.85
C GLU A 69 -29.45 16.74 -27.01
N GLU A 70 -28.33 16.30 -27.60
CA GLU A 70 -27.04 16.21 -26.92
C GLU A 70 -26.55 17.60 -26.46
N ASN A 71 -26.77 18.67 -27.24
CA ASN A 71 -26.41 20.02 -26.82
C ASN A 71 -27.34 20.57 -25.73
N LYS A 72 -28.64 20.23 -25.73
CA LYS A 72 -29.55 20.54 -24.61
C LYS A 72 -29.10 19.82 -23.33
N GLN A 73 -28.83 18.52 -23.39
CA GLN A 73 -28.29 17.76 -22.24
C GLN A 73 -26.94 18.30 -21.76
N ARG A 74 -26.07 18.81 -22.66
CA ARG A 74 -24.82 19.49 -22.31
C ARG A 74 -25.02 20.89 -21.70
N GLN A 75 -26.08 21.61 -22.06
CA GLN A 75 -26.43 22.90 -21.46
C GLN A 75 -27.11 22.73 -20.10
N GLU A 76 -28.00 21.75 -19.94
CA GLU A 76 -28.58 21.35 -18.65
C GLU A 76 -27.49 20.90 -17.66
N LYS A 77 -26.46 20.17 -18.14
CA LYS A 77 -25.27 19.83 -17.34
C LYS A 77 -24.30 21.00 -17.09
N LYS A 78 -24.44 22.13 -17.77
CA LYS A 78 -23.64 23.35 -17.52
C LYS A 78 -24.31 24.37 -16.60
N ASN A 79 -25.64 24.30 -16.46
CA ASN A 79 -26.43 25.24 -15.66
C ASN A 79 -26.94 24.65 -14.33
N LYS A 80 -26.52 23.44 -13.96
CA LYS A 80 -26.61 22.97 -12.56
C LYS A 80 -25.44 23.55 -11.73
N PRO A 81 -25.66 23.91 -10.45
CA PRO A 81 -24.58 24.18 -9.52
C PRO A 81 -23.63 22.97 -9.36
N ILE A 82 -22.40 23.23 -8.95
CA ILE A 82 -21.43 22.19 -8.59
C ILE A 82 -21.69 21.79 -7.13
N SER A 83 -22.58 20.82 -6.93
CA SER A 83 -22.93 20.21 -5.63
C SER A 83 -23.65 18.86 -5.83
N GLU A 84 -23.86 18.09 -4.75
CA GLU A 84 -24.73 16.90 -4.64
C GLU A 84 -24.35 15.57 -5.36
N GLU A 85 -23.44 15.54 -6.35
CA GLU A 85 -22.99 14.25 -6.96
C GLU A 85 -21.66 13.70 -6.41
N GLU A 86 -20.75 14.54 -5.91
CA GLU A 86 -19.50 14.08 -5.26
C GLU A 86 -19.68 13.75 -3.77
N GLU A 87 -20.69 14.34 -3.10
CA GLU A 87 -20.98 14.13 -1.67
C GLU A 87 -21.47 12.71 -1.33
N LYS A 88 -21.82 11.89 -2.32
CA LYS A 88 -22.39 10.54 -2.09
C LYS A 88 -21.39 9.50 -1.56
N ASN A 89 -20.10 9.84 -1.52
CA ASN A 89 -19.05 8.97 -1.00
C ASN A 89 -18.55 9.36 0.41
N ASP A 90 -18.76 10.59 0.88
CA ASP A 90 -18.46 10.95 2.27
C ASP A 90 -19.64 10.50 3.16
N ALA A 91 -19.37 9.73 4.21
CA ALA A 91 -20.40 9.35 5.15
C ALA A 91 -20.89 10.61 5.89
N PRO A 92 -22.20 10.86 6.02
CA PRO A 92 -22.73 12.18 6.37
C PRO A 92 -22.20 12.69 7.72
N TYR A 93 -21.97 14.01 7.78
CA TYR A 93 -21.55 14.73 8.97
C TYR A 93 -22.40 14.35 10.19
N GLY A 94 -21.76 13.95 11.29
CA GLY A 94 -22.44 13.47 12.50
C GLY A 94 -22.74 11.97 12.55
N LYS A 95 -22.38 11.17 11.53
CA LYS A 95 -22.36 9.70 11.66
C LYS A 95 -21.24 9.30 12.63
N LEU A 96 -21.60 8.66 13.75
CA LEU A 96 -20.65 8.09 14.71
C LEU A 96 -19.82 6.95 14.07
N GLY A 97 -18.63 6.70 14.62
CA GLY A 97 -17.63 5.78 14.07
C GLY A 97 -18.09 4.33 13.91
N PRO A 98 -17.45 3.54 13.02
CA PRO A 98 -17.96 2.26 12.54
C PRO A 98 -18.17 1.19 13.62
N ALA A 99 -17.42 1.27 14.73
CA ALA A 99 -17.56 0.35 15.86
C ALA A 99 -18.71 0.71 16.82
N TYR A 100 -19.32 1.89 16.70
CA TYR A 100 -20.45 2.31 17.53
C TYR A 100 -21.73 1.58 17.18
N LYS A 101 -22.57 1.34 18.20
CA LYS A 101 -23.94 0.80 18.04
C LYS A 101 -24.88 1.62 18.92
N GLU A 102 -26.09 1.86 18.43
CA GLU A 102 -27.10 2.63 19.16
C GLU A 102 -27.34 2.05 20.56
N GLY A 103 -27.34 2.91 21.58
CA GLY A 103 -27.44 2.52 22.99
C GLY A 103 -26.12 2.08 23.65
N MET A 104 -24.99 2.04 22.94
CA MET A 104 -23.68 1.81 23.54
C MET A 104 -23.24 3.04 24.37
N GLU A 105 -22.79 2.81 25.60
CA GLU A 105 -22.16 3.85 26.42
C GLU A 105 -20.78 4.25 25.85
N LEU A 106 -20.52 5.55 25.75
CA LEU A 106 -19.27 6.09 25.20
C LEU A 106 -18.35 6.54 26.33
N ASN A 107 -17.30 5.76 26.60
CA ASN A 107 -16.23 6.16 27.50
C ASN A 107 -15.46 7.36 26.91
N LYS A 108 -15.15 8.37 27.73
CA LYS A 108 -14.43 9.60 27.34
C LYS A 108 -13.03 9.73 27.98
N SER A 109 -12.54 8.68 28.62
CA SER A 109 -11.18 8.60 29.13
C SER A 109 -10.15 8.50 27.97
N ARG A 110 -8.98 9.13 28.13
CA ARG A 110 -7.81 8.90 27.27
C ARG A 110 -7.02 7.66 27.72
N PHE A 111 -7.18 7.21 28.96
CA PHE A 111 -6.51 6.01 29.48
C PHE A 111 -6.87 4.73 28.69
N GLN A 112 -5.92 3.82 28.58
CA GLN A 112 -6.14 2.43 28.16
C GLN A 112 -5.04 1.53 28.71
N ASP A 113 -5.44 0.54 29.49
CA ASP A 113 -4.64 -0.61 29.90
C ASP A 113 -4.32 -1.49 28.67
N ASN A 114 -3.04 -1.64 28.38
CA ASN A 114 -2.48 -2.48 27.33
C ASN A 114 -1.75 -3.71 27.89
N SER A 115 -1.73 -3.93 29.21
CA SER A 115 -0.93 -4.95 29.91
C SER A 115 -1.18 -6.42 29.50
N VAL A 116 -2.27 -6.68 28.77
CA VAL A 116 -2.56 -7.98 28.12
C VAL A 116 -1.66 -8.24 26.91
N LEU A 117 -1.20 -7.18 26.22
CA LEU A 117 -0.27 -7.24 25.11
C LEU A 117 1.17 -7.15 25.63
N ARG A 118 2.08 -7.96 25.10
CA ARG A 118 3.50 -7.90 25.50
C ARG A 118 4.14 -6.60 25.00
N LEU A 119 4.92 -5.96 25.88
CA LEU A 119 5.81 -4.82 25.56
C LEU A 119 5.17 -3.63 24.81
N LEU A 120 3.87 -3.38 25.01
CA LEU A 120 3.18 -2.14 24.60
C LEU A 120 2.81 -1.33 25.84
N GLY A 121 3.05 -0.02 25.80
CA GLY A 121 2.76 0.89 26.90
C GLY A 121 1.27 1.22 27.01
N ASP A 122 0.81 1.50 28.22
CA ASP A 122 -0.53 2.01 28.47
C ASP A 122 -0.70 3.43 27.92
N TRP A 123 -1.85 3.72 27.32
CA TRP A 123 -2.20 5.10 26.98
C TRP A 123 -2.53 5.83 28.27
N LYS A 124 -1.92 7.00 28.50
CA LYS A 124 -2.08 7.73 29.76
C LYS A 124 -3.37 8.54 29.78
N GLU A 125 -3.94 8.72 30.96
CA GLU A 125 -5.07 9.62 31.14
C GLU A 125 -4.67 11.07 30.81
N GLY A 126 -5.61 11.84 30.26
CA GLY A 126 -5.35 13.21 29.80
C GLY A 126 -6.50 13.74 28.94
N GLU A 127 -6.33 14.95 28.40
CA GLU A 127 -7.37 15.56 27.57
C GLU A 127 -7.60 14.77 26.28
N THR A 128 -8.87 14.50 25.97
CA THR A 128 -9.29 13.86 24.73
C THR A 128 -10.63 14.44 24.28
N LYS A 129 -10.76 14.62 22.96
CA LYS A 129 -12.03 14.94 22.29
C LYS A 129 -12.68 13.69 21.68
N GLN A 130 -11.99 12.55 21.77
CA GLN A 130 -12.36 11.24 21.25
C GLN A 130 -12.96 10.33 22.32
N THR A 131 -13.82 9.40 21.90
CA THR A 131 -14.46 8.38 22.75
C THR A 131 -13.80 7.00 22.61
N GLN A 132 -14.23 6.03 23.42
CA GLN A 132 -13.95 4.61 23.23
C GLN A 132 -15.28 3.84 23.10
N PRO A 133 -15.54 3.15 21.98
CA PRO A 133 -14.76 3.16 20.73
C PRO A 133 -14.72 4.58 20.09
N PRO A 134 -13.77 4.85 19.16
CA PRO A 134 -13.69 6.16 18.51
C PRO A 134 -14.93 6.49 17.69
N THR A 135 -15.45 7.72 17.82
CA THR A 135 -16.63 8.20 17.06
C THR A 135 -16.52 9.62 16.49
N VAL A 136 -15.45 10.35 16.72
CA VAL A 136 -15.24 11.73 16.21
C VAL A 136 -14.08 11.72 15.20
N ARG A 137 -14.21 12.36 14.03
CA ARG A 137 -13.10 12.39 13.05
C ARG A 137 -11.94 13.25 13.53
N VAL A 138 -10.74 13.09 12.96
CA VAL A 138 -9.54 13.81 13.44
C VAL A 138 -9.64 15.31 13.14
N ASP A 139 -10.14 15.70 11.96
CA ASP A 139 -10.39 17.13 11.64
C ASP A 139 -11.46 17.76 12.54
N GLU A 140 -12.53 17.02 12.88
CA GLU A 140 -13.55 17.45 13.85
C GLU A 140 -12.99 17.68 15.27
N GLN A 141 -11.90 17.01 15.64
CA GLN A 141 -11.20 17.24 16.91
C GLN A 141 -10.27 18.47 16.84
N PHE A 142 -9.77 18.85 15.67
CA PHE A 142 -8.81 19.93 15.48
C PHE A 142 -9.29 20.94 14.40
N PRO A 143 -10.40 21.67 14.63
CA PRO A 143 -11.01 22.56 13.63
C PRO A 143 -10.14 23.77 13.24
N ASN A 144 -9.09 24.07 14.01
CA ASN A 144 -8.07 25.08 13.68
C ASN A 144 -6.94 24.52 12.80
N HIS A 145 -6.98 23.23 12.43
CA HIS A 145 -5.88 22.49 11.78
C HIS A 145 -4.61 22.31 12.64
N GLU A 146 -4.67 22.68 13.93
CA GLU A 146 -3.59 22.54 14.91
C GLU A 146 -3.49 21.09 15.45
N TYR A 147 -3.01 20.16 14.61
CA TYR A 147 -2.85 18.74 14.97
C TYR A 147 -1.67 18.48 15.93
N PRO A 148 -1.72 17.43 16.79
CA PRO A 148 -0.69 17.16 17.79
C PRO A 148 0.71 16.91 17.20
N VAL A 149 1.71 17.58 17.79
CA VAL A 149 3.13 17.46 17.46
C VAL A 149 3.68 16.08 17.87
N GLY A 150 4.59 15.52 17.07
CA GLY A 150 5.32 14.30 17.43
C GLY A 150 6.39 14.51 18.51
N GLU A 151 7.19 13.49 18.77
CA GLU A 151 8.37 13.63 19.64
C GLU A 151 9.46 14.43 18.93
N ILE A 152 9.80 15.61 19.45
CA ILE A 152 10.89 16.45 18.93
C ILE A 152 12.23 15.96 19.51
N GLN A 153 13.13 15.54 18.62
CA GLN A 153 14.53 15.25 18.92
C GLN A 153 15.44 16.31 18.28
N TYR A 154 16.10 17.11 19.11
CA TYR A 154 17.08 18.10 18.63
C TYR A 154 18.37 17.42 18.17
N TYR A 155 18.93 17.88 17.05
CA TYR A 155 20.24 17.42 16.57
C TYR A 155 21.35 17.79 17.58
N GLN A 156 22.33 16.90 17.73
CA GLN A 156 23.35 16.97 18.77
C GLN A 156 24.72 17.39 18.22
N LYS A 157 25.70 17.59 19.10
CA LYS A 157 27.11 17.82 18.76
C LYS A 157 27.28 19.01 17.79
N ASP A 158 27.93 18.80 16.66
CA ASP A 158 28.20 19.78 15.61
C ASP A 158 26.93 20.34 14.94
N GLN A 159 25.80 19.63 15.01
CA GLN A 159 24.52 20.05 14.44
C GLN A 159 23.64 20.85 15.43
N ALA A 160 24.07 21.05 16.67
CA ALA A 160 23.26 21.70 17.72
C ALA A 160 22.91 23.18 17.43
N PHE A 161 23.60 23.84 16.50
CA PHE A 161 23.26 25.20 16.04
C PHE A 161 21.89 25.27 15.34
N ARG A 162 21.39 24.14 14.81
CA ARG A 162 20.10 24.07 14.10
C ARG A 162 18.92 24.53 14.97
N THR A 163 18.96 24.17 16.25
CA THR A 163 17.94 24.52 17.26
C THR A 163 17.85 26.02 17.55
N SER A 164 18.92 26.79 17.35
CA SER A 164 18.96 28.24 17.63
C SER A 164 18.91 29.11 16.38
N SER A 165 19.33 28.60 15.22
CA SER A 165 19.34 29.34 13.94
C SER A 165 17.97 29.91 13.57
N ALA A 166 17.90 31.22 13.36
CA ALA A 166 16.70 31.90 12.88
C ALA A 166 16.37 31.54 11.42
N GLU A 167 17.39 31.35 10.59
CA GLU A 167 17.24 30.95 9.18
C GLU A 167 16.55 29.59 9.06
N LEU A 168 16.99 28.60 9.85
CA LEU A 168 16.43 27.24 9.78
C LEU A 168 15.02 27.16 10.41
N LYS A 169 14.71 28.02 11.38
CA LYS A 169 13.33 28.19 11.88
C LYS A 169 12.39 28.87 10.88
N GLU A 170 12.90 29.75 10.03
CA GLU A 170 12.12 30.28 8.91
C GLU A 170 11.97 29.21 7.82
N LYS A 171 13.00 28.40 7.57
CA LYS A 171 12.99 27.29 6.61
C LYS A 171 12.05 26.15 7.03
N ASP A 172 11.91 25.86 8.32
CA ASP A 172 10.91 24.89 8.82
C ASP A 172 9.50 25.22 8.30
N LYS A 173 9.14 26.51 8.17
CA LYS A 173 7.80 26.95 7.73
C LYS A 173 7.48 26.59 6.28
N LEU A 174 8.51 26.40 5.45
CA LEU A 174 8.32 25.92 4.07
C LEU A 174 7.73 24.50 4.04
N MET A 175 7.78 23.78 5.16
CA MET A 175 7.20 22.46 5.33
C MET A 175 5.85 22.47 6.07
N ASP A 176 5.31 23.63 6.51
CA ASP A 176 4.18 23.67 7.46
C ASP A 176 2.96 22.87 6.97
N HIS A 177 2.57 23.01 5.69
CA HIS A 177 1.47 22.23 5.09
C HIS A 177 1.75 20.71 5.08
N GLN A 178 2.97 20.29 4.71
CA GLN A 178 3.37 18.88 4.76
C GLN A 178 3.34 18.34 6.19
N ILE A 179 3.78 19.14 7.16
CA ILE A 179 3.76 18.78 8.58
C ILE A 179 2.32 18.73 9.12
N GLU A 180 1.42 19.61 8.67
CA GLU A 180 -0.01 19.55 9.00
C GLU A 180 -0.62 18.22 8.52
N CYS A 181 -0.46 17.89 7.23
CA CYS A 181 -0.96 16.64 6.65
C CYS A 181 -0.42 15.41 7.39
N LEU A 182 0.89 15.39 7.67
CA LEU A 182 1.53 14.29 8.40
C LEU A 182 1.05 14.19 9.85
N ARG A 183 0.83 15.30 10.56
CA ARG A 183 0.29 15.27 11.93
C ARG A 183 -1.18 14.83 11.95
N LYS A 184 -2.01 15.22 10.97
CA LYS A 184 -3.37 14.68 10.81
C LYS A 184 -3.35 13.16 10.59
N ALA A 185 -2.50 12.69 9.66
CA ALA A 185 -2.33 11.27 9.38
C ALA A 185 -1.79 10.48 10.60
N ALA A 186 -0.85 11.07 11.36
CA ALA A 186 -0.25 10.45 12.53
C ALA A 186 -1.21 10.38 13.71
N GLU A 187 -2.05 11.40 13.89
CA GLU A 187 -3.09 11.40 14.92
C GLU A 187 -4.20 10.38 14.60
N CYS A 188 -4.59 10.25 13.33
CA CYS A 188 -5.43 9.12 12.90
C CYS A 188 -4.75 7.79 13.23
N HIS A 189 -3.48 7.59 12.83
CA HIS A 189 -2.75 6.35 13.10
C HIS A 189 -2.68 6.01 14.60
N ARG A 190 -2.40 7.00 15.48
CA ARG A 190 -2.45 6.83 16.94
C ARG A 190 -3.82 6.36 17.41
N GLN A 191 -4.90 7.02 16.98
CA GLN A 191 -6.26 6.67 17.42
C GLN A 191 -6.73 5.31 16.88
N VAL A 192 -6.35 4.95 15.65
CA VAL A 192 -6.63 3.63 15.05
C VAL A 192 -5.84 2.52 15.77
N ARG A 193 -4.54 2.69 16.02
CA ARG A 193 -3.74 1.64 16.69
C ARG A 193 -4.12 1.46 18.15
N LYS A 194 -4.50 2.54 18.85
CA LYS A 194 -5.13 2.47 20.17
C LYS A 194 -6.37 1.56 20.15
N TYR A 195 -7.28 1.78 19.19
CA TYR A 195 -8.46 0.94 19.00
C TYR A 195 -8.12 -0.52 18.63
N CYS A 196 -7.14 -0.73 17.75
CA CYS A 196 -6.62 -2.08 17.43
C CYS A 196 -6.15 -2.83 18.68
N GLN A 197 -5.42 -2.17 19.57
CA GLN A 197 -4.90 -2.75 20.82
C GLN A 197 -6.04 -3.16 21.79
N GLN A 198 -7.25 -2.61 21.68
CA GLN A 198 -8.44 -3.13 22.38
C GLN A 198 -9.02 -4.38 21.70
N LEU A 199 -9.05 -4.39 20.37
CA LEU A 199 -9.72 -5.42 19.55
C LEU A 199 -8.94 -6.74 19.49
N ILE A 200 -7.61 -6.68 19.38
CA ILE A 200 -6.76 -7.84 19.05
C ILE A 200 -6.58 -8.78 20.24
N ARG A 201 -7.13 -9.99 20.16
CA ARG A 201 -7.12 -11.02 21.21
C ARG A 201 -7.04 -12.42 20.56
N PRO A 202 -6.53 -13.46 21.24
CA PRO A 202 -6.51 -14.82 20.70
C PRO A 202 -7.89 -15.32 20.25
N GLY A 203 -7.93 -16.16 19.21
CA GLY A 203 -9.14 -16.68 18.58
C GLY A 203 -9.89 -15.68 17.68
N LYS A 204 -9.40 -14.44 17.52
CA LYS A 204 -9.92 -13.49 16.52
C LYS A 204 -9.35 -13.82 15.14
N LYS A 205 -10.19 -13.76 14.10
CA LYS A 205 -9.69 -13.87 12.71
C LYS A 205 -8.91 -12.62 12.33
N LEU A 206 -7.85 -12.81 11.55
CA LEU A 206 -7.05 -11.71 11.03
C LEU A 206 -7.83 -10.83 10.04
N ILE A 207 -8.78 -11.40 9.28
CA ILE A 207 -9.61 -10.61 8.35
C ILE A 207 -10.55 -9.66 9.10
N ASP A 208 -11.26 -10.13 10.13
CA ASP A 208 -12.09 -9.31 11.02
C ASP A 208 -11.30 -8.16 11.66
N ILE A 209 -10.05 -8.42 12.05
CA ILE A 209 -9.13 -7.43 12.63
C ILE A 209 -8.73 -6.38 11.57
N CYS A 210 -8.28 -6.82 10.39
CA CYS A 210 -7.86 -5.90 9.31
C CYS A 210 -9.01 -5.01 8.86
N GLU A 211 -10.21 -5.57 8.64
CA GLU A 211 -11.38 -4.80 8.22
C GLU A 211 -11.78 -3.77 9.28
N SER A 212 -11.73 -4.12 10.57
CA SER A 212 -12.00 -3.17 11.67
C SER A 212 -10.96 -2.03 11.77
N ILE A 213 -9.67 -2.33 11.56
CA ILE A 213 -8.58 -1.33 11.52
C ILE A 213 -8.80 -0.38 10.34
N GLU A 214 -9.03 -0.93 9.16
CA GLU A 214 -9.17 -0.17 7.94
C GLU A 214 -10.45 0.69 7.92
N GLU A 215 -11.59 0.18 8.38
CA GLU A 215 -12.82 0.99 8.52
C GLU A 215 -12.64 2.14 9.52
N MET A 216 -11.97 1.88 10.65
CA MET A 216 -11.67 2.93 11.62
C MET A 216 -10.73 3.99 11.05
N ASN A 217 -9.71 3.58 10.28
CA ASN A 217 -8.80 4.50 9.60
C ASN A 217 -9.55 5.40 8.60
N ARG A 218 -10.31 4.80 7.67
CA ARG A 218 -11.13 5.52 6.69
C ARG A 218 -12.09 6.51 7.35
N PHE A 219 -12.69 6.13 8.48
CA PHE A 219 -13.55 7.02 9.25
C PHE A 219 -12.78 8.19 9.86
N LEU A 220 -11.71 7.91 10.61
CA LEU A 220 -10.99 8.92 11.40
C LEU A 220 -10.20 9.91 10.54
N VAL A 221 -9.62 9.48 9.41
CA VAL A 221 -8.88 10.35 8.48
C VAL A 221 -9.79 11.21 7.60
N ARG A 222 -11.06 10.79 7.45
CA ARG A 222 -12.03 11.20 6.40
C ARG A 222 -11.60 10.74 5.00
N GLU A 223 -11.80 9.45 4.69
CA GLU A 223 -11.53 8.83 3.36
C GLU A 223 -12.18 9.67 2.25
N LYS A 224 -11.37 10.27 1.38
CA LYS A 224 -11.80 11.19 0.31
C LYS A 224 -10.95 10.98 -0.95
N GLY A 225 -11.18 9.87 -1.65
CA GLY A 225 -10.45 9.54 -2.88
C GLY A 225 -8.94 9.40 -2.62
N LEU A 226 -8.13 10.19 -3.31
CA LEU A 226 -6.69 10.26 -3.07
C LEU A 226 -6.30 11.34 -2.05
N ASP A 227 -7.15 12.33 -1.76
CA ASP A 227 -6.84 13.46 -0.88
C ASP A 227 -6.63 13.05 0.59
N ALA A 228 -7.27 11.97 1.03
CA ALA A 228 -7.11 11.39 2.37
C ALA A 228 -7.59 9.94 2.38
N GLY A 229 -6.90 9.06 3.12
CA GLY A 229 -7.26 7.65 3.20
C GLY A 229 -6.19 6.76 3.84
N ILE A 230 -6.31 5.45 3.60
CA ILE A 230 -5.29 4.46 3.97
C ILE A 230 -4.16 4.53 2.93
N ALA A 231 -2.89 4.48 3.36
CA ALA A 231 -1.74 4.56 2.46
C ALA A 231 -1.35 3.21 1.82
N PHE A 232 -1.54 2.12 2.58
CA PHE A 232 -1.25 0.75 2.16
C PHE A 232 -2.04 -0.25 3.04
N PRO A 233 -2.24 -1.50 2.60
CA PRO A 233 -3.06 -2.48 3.31
C PRO A 233 -2.55 -2.86 4.69
N THR A 234 -3.46 -3.18 5.61
CA THR A 234 -3.09 -3.61 6.96
C THR A 234 -2.39 -4.97 6.95
N GLY A 235 -1.08 -4.96 7.20
CA GLY A 235 -0.29 -6.12 7.54
C GLY A 235 -0.67 -6.71 8.90
N CYS A 236 -0.68 -8.04 8.97
CA CYS A 236 -0.93 -8.83 10.19
C CYS A 236 -0.04 -10.09 10.21
N SER A 237 1.23 -9.92 9.83
CA SER A 237 2.18 -11.01 9.55
C SER A 237 2.49 -11.86 10.79
N LEU A 238 2.26 -13.18 10.72
CA LEU A 238 2.46 -14.09 11.86
C LEU A 238 3.83 -14.80 11.89
N ASN A 239 4.46 -14.80 13.05
CA ASN A 239 5.64 -15.60 13.40
C ASN A 239 6.82 -15.40 12.43
N HIS A 240 7.21 -16.44 11.70
CA HIS A 240 8.24 -16.43 10.65
C HIS A 240 7.94 -15.50 9.47
N VAL A 241 6.67 -15.13 9.24
CA VAL A 241 6.31 -14.08 8.28
C VAL A 241 6.64 -12.73 8.90
N ALA A 242 7.53 -11.97 8.28
CA ALA A 242 7.96 -10.65 8.70
C ALA A 242 6.94 -9.58 8.25
N ALA A 243 6.74 -9.45 6.94
CA ALA A 243 6.02 -8.33 6.31
C ALA A 243 5.13 -8.80 5.13
N HIS A 244 4.34 -7.87 4.58
CA HIS A 244 3.49 -8.02 3.39
C HIS A 244 2.43 -9.15 3.43
N TYR A 245 2.08 -9.69 4.60
CA TYR A 245 0.90 -10.56 4.74
C TYR A 245 -0.31 -9.78 5.24
N THR A 246 -1.37 -9.77 4.43
CA THR A 246 -2.75 -9.44 4.81
C THR A 246 -3.67 -10.52 4.22
N PRO A 247 -4.73 -10.96 4.92
CA PRO A 247 -5.61 -12.02 4.43
C PRO A 247 -6.29 -11.64 3.11
N ASN A 248 -6.44 -12.64 2.23
CA ASN A 248 -7.32 -12.56 1.06
C ASN A 248 -8.74 -13.01 1.42
N ASN A 249 -9.72 -12.72 0.55
CA ASN A 249 -11.09 -13.22 0.74
C ASN A 249 -11.12 -14.76 0.72
N GLY A 250 -11.66 -15.35 1.79
CA GLY A 250 -11.65 -16.81 2.03
C GLY A 250 -10.54 -17.29 2.98
N ASP A 251 -9.66 -16.40 3.44
CA ASP A 251 -8.76 -16.67 4.55
C ASP A 251 -9.53 -16.71 5.88
N PHE A 252 -9.24 -17.71 6.72
CA PHE A 252 -9.88 -17.91 8.02
C PHE A 252 -8.87 -17.98 9.17
N THR A 253 -7.61 -17.62 8.93
CA THR A 253 -6.54 -17.58 9.94
C THR A 253 -6.95 -16.77 11.16
N THR A 254 -6.87 -17.39 12.33
CA THR A 254 -6.99 -16.74 13.64
C THR A 254 -5.61 -16.38 14.19
N ILE A 255 -5.54 -15.33 15.00
CA ILE A 255 -4.38 -15.07 15.86
C ILE A 255 -4.51 -15.90 17.13
N GLU A 256 -3.44 -16.58 17.54
CA GLU A 256 -3.39 -17.44 18.71
C GLU A 256 -2.53 -16.85 19.84
N TYR A 257 -2.58 -17.47 21.03
CA TYR A 257 -1.85 -16.99 22.22
C TYR A 257 -0.32 -16.98 22.04
N ASP A 258 0.20 -17.96 21.30
CA ASP A 258 1.63 -18.14 21.05
C ASP A 258 2.13 -17.45 19.77
N ASP A 259 1.31 -16.64 19.11
CA ASP A 259 1.71 -15.90 17.91
C ASP A 259 2.48 -14.60 18.20
N VAL A 260 3.38 -14.27 17.27
CA VAL A 260 4.05 -12.97 17.15
C VAL A 260 3.56 -12.29 15.87
N CYS A 261 2.52 -11.47 16.02
CA CYS A 261 1.84 -10.77 14.92
C CYS A 261 2.42 -9.36 14.74
N LYS A 262 2.77 -8.96 13.51
CA LYS A 262 3.13 -7.58 13.19
C LYS A 262 1.88 -6.87 12.69
N ILE A 263 1.42 -5.85 13.40
CA ILE A 263 0.34 -4.96 12.96
C ILE A 263 0.99 -3.73 12.35
N ASP A 264 0.72 -3.54 11.07
CA ASP A 264 1.46 -2.64 10.19
C ASP A 264 0.43 -2.01 9.24
N PHE A 265 0.20 -0.69 9.29
CA PHE A 265 -0.81 -0.04 8.45
C PHE A 265 -0.57 1.46 8.25
N GLY A 266 -0.76 1.94 7.03
CA GLY A 266 -0.46 3.33 6.70
C GLY A 266 -1.68 4.24 6.67
N THR A 267 -1.51 5.51 7.02
CA THR A 267 -2.51 6.58 6.82
C THR A 267 -1.93 7.67 5.95
N GLN A 268 -2.70 8.29 5.06
CA GLN A 268 -2.20 9.43 4.27
C GLN A 268 -3.20 10.58 4.18
N VAL A 269 -2.66 11.79 4.06
CA VAL A 269 -3.37 13.03 3.73
C VAL A 269 -2.55 13.77 2.66
N GLU A 270 -3.16 14.10 1.53
CA GLU A 270 -2.52 14.69 0.34
C GLU A 270 -1.26 13.93 -0.12
N GLY A 271 -1.28 12.61 -0.01
CA GLY A 271 -0.15 11.73 -0.32
C GLY A 271 0.97 11.75 0.72
N ARG A 272 0.85 12.53 1.80
CA ARG A 272 1.77 12.53 2.93
C ARG A 272 1.43 11.35 3.83
N ILE A 273 2.18 10.27 3.64
CA ILE A 273 1.97 8.98 4.28
C ILE A 273 2.56 9.00 5.70
N ILE A 274 1.91 8.31 6.63
CA ILE A 274 2.49 7.82 7.88
C ILE A 274 2.60 6.31 7.77
N ASP A 275 3.83 5.84 7.93
CA ASP A 275 4.27 4.46 8.02
C ASP A 275 4.69 4.17 9.48
N CYS A 276 4.15 3.10 10.09
CA CYS A 276 4.28 2.86 11.53
C CYS A 276 3.72 1.50 12.01
N ALA A 277 4.54 0.46 12.01
CA ALA A 277 4.24 -0.86 12.55
C ALA A 277 4.54 -1.07 14.06
N PHE A 278 3.86 -2.05 14.66
CA PHE A 278 4.15 -2.59 16.00
C PHE A 278 3.88 -4.10 16.12
N THR A 279 4.64 -4.77 16.98
CA THR A 279 4.42 -6.20 17.27
C THR A 279 3.40 -6.39 18.39
N VAL A 280 2.49 -7.34 18.17
CA VAL A 280 1.55 -7.90 19.15
C VAL A 280 1.93 -9.35 19.44
N ALA A 281 2.14 -9.64 20.72
CA ALA A 281 2.24 -10.99 21.25
C ALA A 281 1.51 -11.07 22.60
N PHE A 282 1.10 -12.27 23.02
CA PHE A 282 0.40 -12.47 24.30
C PHE A 282 1.25 -13.28 25.30
N ASN A 283 2.07 -14.21 24.83
CA ASN A 283 2.97 -15.03 25.65
C ASN A 283 4.27 -14.28 26.04
N PRO A 284 4.62 -14.14 27.33
CA PRO A 284 5.83 -13.43 27.78
C PRO A 284 7.17 -14.08 27.37
N LYS A 285 7.18 -15.29 26.82
CA LYS A 285 8.41 -15.88 26.23
C LYS A 285 8.99 -15.06 25.06
N TYR A 286 8.24 -14.10 24.52
CA TYR A 286 8.68 -13.18 23.47
C TYR A 286 9.10 -11.80 23.99
N ASP A 287 9.00 -11.52 25.30
CA ASP A 287 9.25 -10.17 25.84
C ASP A 287 10.65 -9.64 25.47
N LYS A 288 11.70 -10.48 25.54
CA LYS A 288 13.06 -10.12 25.12
C LYS A 288 13.26 -9.97 23.61
N LEU A 289 12.42 -10.59 22.78
CA LEU A 289 12.40 -10.34 21.32
C LEU A 289 11.81 -8.96 21.02
N LEU A 290 10.67 -8.63 21.65
CA LEU A 290 9.99 -7.35 21.43
C LEU A 290 10.81 -6.17 21.98
N GLU A 291 11.42 -6.33 23.15
CA GLU A 291 12.33 -5.34 23.73
C GLU A 291 13.53 -5.06 22.81
N ALA A 292 14.22 -6.10 22.32
CA ALA A 292 15.36 -5.97 21.41
C ALA A 292 15.00 -5.19 20.13
N VAL A 293 13.88 -5.52 19.48
CA VAL A 293 13.46 -4.83 18.25
C VAL A 293 13.02 -3.40 18.54
N LYS A 294 12.31 -3.15 19.65
CA LYS A 294 11.91 -1.78 20.01
C LYS A 294 13.13 -0.90 20.32
N GLU A 295 14.13 -1.40 21.05
CA GLU A 295 15.35 -0.65 21.32
C GLU A 295 16.23 -0.46 20.08
N ALA A 296 16.30 -1.46 19.19
CA ALA A 296 16.99 -1.33 17.91
C ALA A 296 16.31 -0.29 17.00
N THR A 297 14.97 -0.29 16.91
CA THR A 297 14.21 0.76 16.20
C THR A 297 14.41 2.14 16.82
N ASN A 298 14.29 2.27 18.13
CA ASN A 298 14.53 3.55 18.81
C ASN A 298 15.99 4.03 18.69
N THR A 299 16.95 3.11 18.55
CA THR A 299 18.35 3.41 18.24
C THR A 299 18.51 3.91 16.80
N GLY A 300 17.87 3.24 15.83
CA GLY A 300 17.80 3.71 14.44
C GLY A 300 17.20 5.11 14.34
N ILE A 301 16.09 5.35 15.04
CA ILE A 301 15.44 6.67 15.14
C ILE A 301 16.39 7.69 15.74
N LYS A 302 17.07 7.36 16.85
CA LYS A 302 18.01 8.25 17.56
C LYS A 302 19.20 8.65 16.71
N GLU A 303 19.85 7.70 16.02
CA GLU A 303 21.03 7.96 15.20
C GLU A 303 20.69 8.54 13.81
N ALA A 304 19.46 8.37 13.30
CA ALA A 304 19.01 9.03 12.07
C ALA A 304 19.04 10.57 12.19
N GLY A 305 19.45 11.26 11.13
CA GLY A 305 19.54 12.72 11.11
C GLY A 305 20.21 13.27 9.86
N ILE A 306 20.07 14.57 9.62
CA ILE A 306 20.69 15.25 8.48
C ILE A 306 22.20 15.03 8.50
N ASP A 307 22.79 14.80 7.32
CA ASP A 307 24.20 14.47 7.09
C ASP A 307 24.68 13.11 7.62
N VAL A 308 23.84 12.32 8.32
CA VAL A 308 24.19 10.97 8.78
C VAL A 308 24.23 9.99 7.60
N ARG A 309 25.27 9.15 7.56
CA ARG A 309 25.40 8.08 6.56
C ARG A 309 24.48 6.93 6.93
N ILE A 310 23.64 6.51 5.98
CA ILE A 310 22.66 5.43 6.20
C ILE A 310 23.29 4.10 6.69
N PRO A 311 24.47 3.65 6.19
CA PRO A 311 25.13 2.45 6.73
C PRO A 311 25.61 2.56 8.18
N ASP A 312 25.73 3.77 8.75
CA ASP A 312 26.05 3.97 10.18
C ASP A 312 24.80 3.78 11.05
N VAL A 313 23.63 4.23 10.59
CA VAL A 313 22.33 3.96 11.26
C VAL A 313 22.10 2.43 11.33
N GLY A 314 22.30 1.73 10.21
CA GLY A 314 22.21 0.27 10.16
C GLY A 314 23.27 -0.47 10.99
N ALA A 315 24.42 0.15 11.26
CA ALA A 315 25.42 -0.43 12.17
C ALA A 315 24.96 -0.34 13.64
N ALA A 316 24.43 0.82 14.05
CA ALA A 316 23.91 1.02 15.40
C ALA A 316 22.63 0.21 15.68
N ILE A 317 21.74 0.06 14.69
CA ILE A 317 20.59 -0.87 14.76
C ILE A 317 21.08 -2.30 15.03
N GLN A 318 22.06 -2.78 14.27
CA GLN A 318 22.60 -4.13 14.42
C GLN A 318 23.31 -4.33 15.77
N GLU A 319 24.12 -3.36 16.21
CA GLU A 319 24.84 -3.44 17.50
C GLU A 319 23.88 -3.61 18.68
N VAL A 320 22.77 -2.85 18.70
CA VAL A 320 21.75 -3.00 19.74
C VAL A 320 20.96 -4.30 19.54
N MET A 321 20.46 -4.58 18.33
CA MET A 321 19.65 -5.77 18.06
C MET A 321 20.36 -7.08 18.41
N GLU A 322 21.63 -7.23 18.00
CA GLU A 322 22.40 -8.47 18.17
C GLU A 322 23.12 -8.54 19.54
N SER A 323 22.88 -7.57 20.43
CA SER A 323 23.28 -7.65 21.85
C SER A 323 22.28 -8.41 22.73
N TYR A 324 21.08 -8.73 22.22
CA TYR A 324 20.02 -9.44 22.94
C TYR A 324 20.00 -10.94 22.68
N GLU A 325 19.63 -11.69 23.71
CA GLU A 325 19.28 -13.11 23.62
C GLU A 325 17.93 -13.41 24.30
N VAL A 326 17.27 -14.47 23.84
CA VAL A 326 15.95 -14.90 24.30
C VAL A 326 16.02 -16.38 24.65
N GLU A 327 15.62 -16.75 25.87
CA GLU A 327 15.45 -18.14 26.26
C GLU A 327 14.00 -18.59 25.97
N ILE A 328 13.85 -19.65 25.16
CA ILE A 328 12.57 -20.34 24.95
C ILE A 328 12.78 -21.82 25.21
N GLU A 329 11.98 -22.40 26.11
CA GLU A 329 11.96 -23.85 26.42
C GLU A 329 13.34 -24.40 26.84
N GLY A 330 14.10 -23.64 27.64
CA GLY A 330 15.44 -24.02 28.11
C GLY A 330 16.54 -23.89 27.07
N LYS A 331 16.27 -23.21 25.94
CA LYS A 331 17.23 -22.98 24.86
C LYS A 331 17.34 -21.49 24.53
N THR A 332 18.56 -20.98 24.63
CA THR A 332 18.91 -19.60 24.29
C THR A 332 19.03 -19.40 22.78
N TYR A 333 18.52 -18.26 22.30
CA TYR A 333 18.61 -17.81 20.92
C TYR A 333 19.13 -16.36 20.90
N PRO A 334 20.24 -16.04 20.21
CA PRO A 334 20.56 -14.64 19.93
C PRO A 334 19.50 -14.05 19.00
N VAL A 335 19.08 -12.82 19.28
CA VAL A 335 18.29 -12.02 18.34
C VAL A 335 19.21 -11.61 17.19
N LYS A 336 18.69 -11.63 15.96
CA LYS A 336 19.45 -11.30 14.75
C LYS A 336 18.74 -10.22 13.96
N ALA A 337 19.48 -9.23 13.48
CA ALA A 337 18.95 -8.21 12.58
C ALA A 337 18.71 -8.80 11.18
N ILE A 338 17.51 -8.64 10.62
CA ILE A 338 17.20 -9.17 9.30
C ILE A 338 17.98 -8.41 8.22
N ARG A 339 18.81 -9.14 7.46
CA ARG A 339 19.84 -8.58 6.57
C ARG A 339 19.31 -7.91 5.30
N ASN A 340 18.08 -8.24 4.92
CA ASN A 340 17.46 -7.84 3.65
C ASN A 340 16.04 -7.28 3.80
N LEU A 341 15.71 -6.78 4.99
CA LEU A 341 14.61 -5.84 5.22
C LEU A 341 15.20 -4.51 5.72
N ASN A 342 14.59 -3.40 5.32
CA ASN A 342 15.16 -2.06 5.44
C ASN A 342 14.00 -1.06 5.44
N GLY A 343 14.00 -0.13 6.40
CA GLY A 343 13.19 1.09 6.29
C GLY A 343 13.60 1.92 5.07
N HIS A 344 12.95 3.06 4.86
CA HIS A 344 13.07 3.76 3.58
C HIS A 344 12.72 5.25 3.68
N SER A 345 13.23 6.04 2.74
CA SER A 345 12.68 7.37 2.48
C SER A 345 11.24 7.26 1.96
N ILE A 346 10.36 8.18 2.35
CA ILE A 346 8.96 8.27 1.90
C ILE A 346 8.77 9.60 1.17
N GLU A 347 7.98 9.60 0.09
CA GLU A 347 7.58 10.81 -0.63
C GLU A 347 6.06 10.85 -0.92
N ALA A 348 5.59 11.98 -1.45
CA ALA A 348 4.17 12.18 -1.77
C ALA A 348 3.62 11.08 -2.70
N TYR A 349 2.67 10.28 -2.19
CA TYR A 349 2.10 9.09 -2.84
C TYR A 349 3.12 7.99 -3.21
N GLN A 350 4.32 8.00 -2.61
CA GLN A 350 5.39 7.04 -2.88
C GLN A 350 5.98 6.51 -1.57
N ILE A 351 5.50 5.33 -1.16
CA ILE A 351 5.94 4.66 0.08
C ILE A 351 7.47 4.42 0.08
N HIS A 352 8.01 3.88 -1.02
CA HIS A 352 9.43 3.62 -1.21
C HIS A 352 10.05 4.68 -2.14
N ALA A 353 10.57 5.79 -1.58
CA ALA A 353 11.15 6.90 -2.34
C ALA A 353 12.61 6.71 -2.81
N GLY A 354 13.20 5.53 -2.58
CA GLY A 354 14.44 5.08 -3.25
C GLY A 354 15.71 5.08 -2.41
N LYS A 355 15.74 5.71 -1.22
CA LYS A 355 16.77 5.44 -0.20
C LYS A 355 16.25 4.36 0.75
N SER A 356 17.09 3.38 1.08
CA SER A 356 16.76 2.28 2.02
C SER A 356 17.69 2.32 3.23
N VAL A 357 17.12 2.25 4.44
CA VAL A 357 17.77 2.29 5.76
C VAL A 357 17.86 0.86 6.31
N PRO A 358 19.00 0.17 6.17
CA PRO A 358 19.10 -1.26 6.47
C PRO A 358 19.15 -1.53 7.98
N CYS A 359 18.69 -2.72 8.39
CA CYS A 359 18.84 -3.19 9.77
C CYS A 359 20.30 -3.61 10.13
N ILE A 360 21.22 -3.58 9.16
CA ILE A 360 22.62 -3.99 9.29
C ILE A 360 23.57 -3.01 8.59
N ARG A 361 24.88 -3.06 8.89
CA ARG A 361 25.87 -2.26 8.15
C ARG A 361 26.04 -2.78 6.70
N THR A 362 25.27 -2.22 5.77
CA THR A 362 25.33 -2.54 4.33
C THR A 362 24.96 -1.32 3.48
N GLY A 363 25.06 -1.46 2.15
CA GLY A 363 24.67 -0.43 1.18
C GLY A 363 25.73 0.66 0.92
N PRO A 364 25.40 1.62 0.04
CA PRO A 364 26.28 2.75 -0.28
C PRO A 364 26.32 3.78 0.86
N ASN A 365 27.39 4.59 0.91
CA ASN A 365 27.53 5.71 1.87
C ASN A 365 26.64 6.92 1.52
N VAL A 366 25.38 6.69 1.16
CA VAL A 366 24.36 7.72 0.97
C VAL A 366 24.03 8.35 2.33
N LYS A 367 23.74 9.65 2.32
CA LYS A 367 23.33 10.42 3.50
C LYS A 367 21.82 10.60 3.54
N MET A 368 21.32 10.79 4.76
CA MET A 368 20.03 11.41 5.01
C MET A 368 20.17 12.93 4.85
N GLU A 369 19.18 13.58 4.24
CA GLU A 369 19.20 14.99 3.83
C GLU A 369 18.07 15.79 4.51
N GLU A 370 18.15 17.12 4.40
CA GLU A 370 17.23 18.03 5.05
C GLU A 370 15.88 18.12 4.32
N GLY A 371 14.79 17.98 5.08
CA GLY A 371 13.42 17.93 4.56
C GLY A 371 12.92 16.51 4.27
N GLU A 372 13.80 15.51 4.24
CA GLU A 372 13.42 14.12 3.96
C GLU A 372 12.55 13.51 5.06
N GLN A 373 11.64 12.64 4.65
CA GLN A 373 10.82 11.80 5.52
C GLN A 373 11.31 10.34 5.42
N TYR A 374 11.33 9.63 6.54
CA TYR A 374 11.79 8.24 6.60
C TYR A 374 10.87 7.35 7.43
N ALA A 375 10.52 6.18 6.90
CA ALA A 375 10.22 4.98 7.67
C ALA A 375 11.51 4.49 8.34
N ILE A 376 11.53 4.47 9.68
CA ILE A 376 12.58 3.80 10.45
C ILE A 376 11.95 2.58 11.12
N GLU A 377 11.87 1.49 10.35
CA GLU A 377 11.52 0.16 10.83
C GLU A 377 12.78 -0.69 11.10
N THR A 378 12.66 -1.64 12.02
CA THR A 378 13.66 -2.72 12.17
C THR A 378 12.99 -4.05 12.40
N PHE A 379 13.62 -5.14 11.94
CA PHE A 379 13.15 -6.51 12.16
C PHE A 379 14.21 -7.35 12.85
N GLY A 380 13.81 -7.97 13.97
CA GLY A 380 14.61 -8.94 14.70
C GLY A 380 14.01 -10.34 14.60
N VAL A 381 14.86 -11.36 14.49
CA VAL A 381 14.42 -12.77 14.43
C VAL A 381 15.18 -13.68 15.40
N ILE A 382 14.44 -14.57 16.06
CA ILE A 382 14.97 -15.70 16.84
C ILE A 382 14.60 -17.04 16.20
N ASN A 383 15.43 -18.06 16.44
CA ASN A 383 15.36 -19.38 15.78
C ASN A 383 15.38 -19.35 14.23
N GLY A 384 15.73 -18.21 13.62
CA GLY A 384 15.76 -17.99 12.17
C GLY A 384 17.15 -17.78 11.57
N LYS A 385 17.20 -17.57 10.25
CA LYS A 385 18.42 -17.29 9.47
C LYS A 385 18.80 -15.81 9.43
N ALA A 386 17.85 -14.92 9.71
CA ALA A 386 17.92 -13.50 9.40
C ALA A 386 18.12 -13.26 7.90
N SER A 387 17.31 -13.95 7.10
CA SER A 387 17.31 -13.89 5.64
C SER A 387 15.90 -14.18 5.15
N ILE A 388 15.31 -13.19 4.48
CA ILE A 388 13.92 -13.19 4.06
C ILE A 388 13.77 -13.64 2.60
N PHE A 389 12.70 -14.35 2.32
CA PHE A 389 12.30 -14.86 1.00
C PHE A 389 10.80 -14.65 0.77
N GLU A 390 10.35 -14.71 -0.48
CA GLU A 390 8.93 -14.67 -0.83
C GLU A 390 8.28 -16.06 -0.65
N ASP A 391 7.21 -16.19 0.13
CA ASP A 391 6.39 -17.42 0.28
C ASP A 391 4.91 -17.05 0.51
N GLY A 392 3.99 -18.00 0.28
CA GLY A 392 2.56 -17.81 0.50
C GLY A 392 1.84 -17.08 -0.64
N GLU A 393 0.58 -16.73 -0.42
CA GLU A 393 -0.23 -16.07 -1.45
C GLU A 393 -0.04 -14.54 -1.43
N CYS A 394 0.36 -13.97 -2.57
CA CYS A 394 0.46 -12.53 -2.76
C CYS A 394 -0.90 -11.84 -2.59
N SER A 395 -1.03 -10.99 -1.57
CA SER A 395 -2.22 -10.16 -1.32
C SER A 395 -1.98 -8.66 -1.53
N HIS A 396 -0.74 -8.17 -1.38
CA HIS A 396 -0.36 -6.77 -1.61
C HIS A 396 0.09 -6.53 -3.07
N TYR A 397 -0.25 -5.36 -3.59
CA TYR A 397 0.06 -4.90 -4.95
C TYR A 397 0.22 -3.38 -4.94
N MET A 398 1.10 -2.84 -5.78
CA MET A 398 1.26 -1.38 -5.93
C MET A 398 1.55 -1.04 -7.40
N LYS A 399 1.12 0.12 -7.89
CA LYS A 399 1.51 0.58 -9.23
C LYS A 399 2.98 0.98 -9.22
N ASP A 400 3.74 0.62 -10.26
CA ASP A 400 5.09 1.13 -10.43
C ASP A 400 5.03 2.65 -10.68
N PHE A 401 5.57 3.42 -9.71
CA PHE A 401 5.53 4.88 -9.67
C PHE A 401 6.15 5.52 -10.93
N ASN A 402 7.18 4.89 -11.50
CA ASN A 402 7.91 5.42 -12.64
C ASN A 402 7.38 4.91 -13.99
N LYS A 403 6.23 4.20 -14.00
CA LYS A 403 5.77 3.50 -15.19
C LYS A 403 5.04 4.40 -16.19
N GLU A 404 5.62 4.53 -17.38
CA GLU A 404 4.97 5.12 -18.55
C GLU A 404 3.69 4.38 -18.97
N MET A 405 2.82 5.06 -19.72
CA MET A 405 1.53 4.53 -20.17
C MET A 405 1.68 3.33 -21.13
N VAL A 406 1.45 2.11 -20.63
CA VAL A 406 1.49 0.87 -21.43
C VAL A 406 0.16 0.61 -22.16
N PRO A 407 0.13 0.46 -23.51
CA PRO A 407 -1.08 0.16 -24.27
C PRO A 407 -1.62 -1.27 -24.06
N LEU A 408 -2.43 -1.47 -23.02
CA LEU A 408 -3.15 -2.73 -22.78
C LEU A 408 -4.10 -3.08 -23.93
N ARG A 409 -4.25 -4.38 -24.21
CA ARG A 409 -5.22 -4.89 -25.22
C ARG A 409 -6.53 -5.37 -24.60
N GLN A 410 -6.49 -6.01 -23.43
CA GLN A 410 -7.67 -6.64 -22.81
C GLN A 410 -8.58 -5.62 -22.11
N PRO A 411 -9.89 -5.55 -22.43
CA PRO A 411 -10.80 -4.58 -21.81
C PRO A 411 -10.92 -4.73 -20.28
N LYS A 412 -10.93 -5.95 -19.75
CA LYS A 412 -10.97 -6.17 -18.29
C LYS A 412 -9.73 -5.62 -17.56
N ALA A 413 -8.54 -5.75 -18.15
CA ALA A 413 -7.32 -5.19 -17.60
C ALA A 413 -7.30 -3.66 -17.68
N LYS A 414 -7.83 -3.05 -18.75
CA LYS A 414 -8.02 -1.59 -18.83
C LYS A 414 -8.95 -1.06 -17.75
N ASN A 415 -10.09 -1.73 -17.53
CA ASN A 415 -11.06 -1.31 -16.53
C ASN A 415 -10.49 -1.43 -15.11
N LEU A 416 -9.76 -2.53 -14.82
CA LEU A 416 -9.07 -2.69 -13.54
C LEU A 416 -7.96 -1.65 -13.33
N LEU A 417 -7.15 -1.35 -14.36
CA LEU A 417 -6.13 -0.31 -14.26
C LEU A 417 -6.75 1.06 -14.01
N LYS A 418 -7.83 1.42 -14.72
CA LYS A 418 -8.58 2.66 -14.44
C LYS A 418 -9.15 2.69 -13.03
N PHE A 419 -9.60 1.56 -12.49
CA PHE A 419 -10.03 1.48 -11.10
C PHE A 419 -8.86 1.76 -10.14
N ILE A 420 -7.70 1.14 -10.37
CA ILE A 420 -6.47 1.37 -9.57
C ILE A 420 -6.03 2.84 -9.65
N ASP A 421 -5.93 3.40 -10.85
CA ASP A 421 -5.56 4.81 -11.08
C ASP A 421 -6.49 5.77 -10.32
N ASN A 422 -7.80 5.50 -10.32
CA ASN A 422 -8.81 6.35 -9.68
C ASN A 422 -8.93 6.21 -8.15
N ASN A 423 -8.52 5.08 -7.56
CA ASN A 423 -8.77 4.77 -6.14
C ASN A 423 -7.48 4.68 -5.30
N PHE A 424 -6.34 4.36 -5.92
CA PHE A 424 -5.05 4.18 -5.24
C PHE A 424 -3.93 5.01 -5.90
N GLY A 425 -4.00 5.25 -7.21
CA GLY A 425 -2.95 5.96 -7.95
C GLY A 425 -1.64 5.16 -7.94
N THR A 426 -0.69 5.59 -7.11
CA THR A 426 0.58 4.91 -6.82
C THR A 426 0.68 4.33 -5.40
N LEU A 427 -0.34 4.50 -4.57
CA LEU A 427 -0.45 3.85 -3.26
C LEU A 427 -0.62 2.33 -3.41
N ALA A 428 -0.25 1.58 -2.37
CA ALA A 428 -0.42 0.13 -2.34
C ALA A 428 -1.88 -0.26 -2.02
N PHE A 429 -2.32 -1.40 -2.53
CA PHE A 429 -3.66 -1.94 -2.35
C PHE A 429 -3.63 -3.47 -2.20
N CYS A 430 -4.73 -4.05 -1.73
CA CYS A 430 -4.88 -5.52 -1.65
C CYS A 430 -6.13 -6.02 -2.37
N ARG A 431 -6.23 -7.34 -2.54
CA ARG A 431 -7.38 -7.98 -3.21
C ARG A 431 -8.73 -7.69 -2.53
N ARG A 432 -8.76 -7.64 -1.18
CA ARG A 432 -9.97 -7.27 -0.42
C ARG A 432 -10.50 -5.88 -0.82
N TRP A 433 -9.60 -4.93 -1.11
CA TRP A 433 -10.00 -3.57 -1.53
C TRP A 433 -10.53 -3.53 -2.96
N LEU A 434 -9.99 -4.36 -3.85
CA LEU A 434 -10.56 -4.56 -5.19
C LEU A 434 -11.98 -5.13 -5.10
N ASP A 435 -12.22 -6.13 -4.24
CA ASP A 435 -13.54 -6.71 -4.05
C ASP A 435 -14.52 -5.75 -3.33
N ARG A 436 -14.08 -4.97 -2.32
CA ARG A 436 -14.85 -3.81 -1.76
C ARG A 436 -15.24 -2.82 -2.87
N GLY A 437 -14.34 -2.58 -3.80
CA GLY A 437 -14.56 -1.76 -5.01
C GLY A 437 -15.37 -2.43 -6.12
N GLY A 438 -15.99 -3.59 -5.87
CA GLY A 438 -16.82 -4.32 -6.83
C GLY A 438 -16.05 -4.99 -7.97
N GLN A 439 -14.71 -5.01 -7.94
CA GLN A 439 -13.85 -5.57 -8.99
C GLN A 439 -13.75 -7.11 -8.88
N THR A 440 -14.90 -7.78 -8.92
CA THR A 440 -14.99 -9.24 -8.80
C THR A 440 -14.25 -9.96 -9.93
N GLY A 441 -13.58 -11.07 -9.59
CA GLY A 441 -12.82 -11.87 -10.56
C GLY A 441 -11.57 -11.18 -11.12
N HIS A 442 -11.02 -10.19 -10.40
CA HIS A 442 -9.88 -9.37 -10.82
C HIS A 442 -8.58 -10.16 -11.09
N ILE A 443 -8.40 -11.36 -10.51
CA ILE A 443 -7.11 -12.10 -10.48
C ILE A 443 -6.40 -12.18 -11.85
N LEU A 444 -7.11 -12.57 -12.92
CA LEU A 444 -6.50 -12.67 -14.26
C LEU A 444 -6.13 -11.31 -14.85
N SER A 445 -6.94 -10.28 -14.61
CA SER A 445 -6.64 -8.90 -15.02
C SER A 445 -5.44 -8.36 -14.25
N LEU A 446 -5.36 -8.61 -12.94
CA LEU A 446 -4.28 -8.18 -12.06
C LEU A 446 -2.96 -8.85 -12.47
N LYS A 447 -2.98 -10.15 -12.78
CA LYS A 447 -1.82 -10.84 -13.37
C LYS A 447 -1.37 -10.18 -14.68
N GLN A 448 -2.30 -9.79 -15.56
CA GLN A 448 -1.93 -9.10 -16.82
C GLN A 448 -1.31 -7.71 -16.59
N LEU A 449 -1.66 -7.02 -15.51
CA LEU A 449 -0.99 -5.77 -15.10
C LEU A 449 0.41 -6.05 -14.52
N CYS A 450 0.61 -7.16 -13.83
CA CYS A 450 1.91 -7.62 -13.33
C CYS A 450 2.83 -8.11 -14.47
N ASP A 451 2.31 -8.87 -15.42
CA ASP A 451 3.03 -9.36 -16.60
C ASP A 451 3.50 -8.21 -17.52
N ALA A 452 2.81 -7.07 -17.49
CA ALA A 452 3.22 -5.82 -18.15
C ALA A 452 4.14 -4.94 -17.29
N GLY A 453 4.36 -5.31 -16.03
CA GLY A 453 5.08 -4.53 -15.02
C GLY A 453 4.45 -3.16 -14.75
N ILE A 454 3.12 -3.03 -14.87
CA ILE A 454 2.38 -1.79 -14.52
C ILE A 454 2.05 -1.79 -13.03
N VAL A 455 1.73 -2.97 -12.51
CA VAL A 455 1.54 -3.25 -11.08
C VAL A 455 2.66 -4.21 -10.67
N VAL A 456 3.26 -3.96 -9.51
CA VAL A 456 4.25 -4.84 -8.88
C VAL A 456 3.52 -5.64 -7.78
N PRO A 457 3.62 -6.98 -7.78
CA PRO A 457 3.13 -7.81 -6.69
C PRO A 457 4.11 -7.73 -5.50
N TYR A 458 3.59 -7.66 -4.28
CA TYR A 458 4.36 -7.71 -3.04
C TYR A 458 3.90 -8.94 -2.24
N PRO A 459 4.50 -10.12 -2.46
CA PRO A 459 4.15 -11.33 -1.72
C PRO A 459 4.63 -11.26 -0.26
N PRO A 460 4.06 -12.08 0.64
CA PRO A 460 4.52 -12.19 2.02
C PRO A 460 6.01 -12.54 2.11
N LEU A 461 6.67 -11.91 3.07
CA LEU A 461 8.12 -11.96 3.25
C LEU A 461 8.45 -12.79 4.50
N VAL A 462 9.13 -13.93 4.34
CA VAL A 462 9.29 -14.97 5.38
C VAL A 462 10.75 -15.36 5.65
N ASP A 463 11.07 -15.65 6.92
CA ASP A 463 12.24 -16.47 7.30
C ASP A 463 11.79 -17.95 7.43
N VAL A 464 12.62 -18.84 7.95
CA VAL A 464 12.30 -20.27 8.05
C VAL A 464 11.15 -20.55 9.02
N ARG A 465 10.25 -21.47 8.66
CA ARG A 465 9.17 -21.96 9.53
C ARG A 465 9.73 -22.44 10.87
N GLY A 466 9.13 -21.97 11.96
CA GLY A 466 9.60 -22.19 13.34
C GLY A 466 10.49 -21.05 13.89
N SER A 467 10.84 -20.05 13.09
CA SER A 467 11.37 -18.78 13.60
C SER A 467 10.25 -17.82 14.03
N TYR A 468 10.62 -16.81 14.82
CA TYR A 468 9.71 -15.73 15.23
C TYR A 468 10.35 -14.39 14.89
N VAL A 469 9.67 -13.58 14.07
CA VAL A 469 10.07 -12.23 13.68
C VAL A 469 9.20 -11.21 14.43
N ALA A 470 9.82 -10.15 14.96
CA ALA A 470 9.16 -8.95 15.45
C ALA A 470 9.60 -7.71 14.64
N GLN A 471 8.73 -6.70 14.57
CA GLN A 471 8.91 -5.39 13.90
C GLN A 471 8.45 -4.27 14.85
N TYR A 472 9.14 -3.14 14.83
CA TYR A 472 8.65 -1.86 15.35
C TYR A 472 9.14 -0.74 14.44
N GLU A 473 8.35 0.32 14.30
CA GLU A 473 8.63 1.40 13.35
C GLU A 473 8.04 2.75 13.74
N HIS A 474 8.74 3.83 13.37
CA HIS A 474 8.11 5.13 13.20
C HIS A 474 8.54 5.85 11.91
N THR A 475 7.58 6.53 11.27
CA THR A 475 7.87 7.69 10.42
C THR A 475 8.54 8.80 11.23
N ILE A 476 9.65 9.32 10.71
CA ILE A 476 10.32 10.55 11.15
C ILE A 476 10.37 11.58 10.02
N VAL A 477 10.47 12.87 10.37
CA VAL A 477 10.77 13.96 9.43
C VAL A 477 12.03 14.70 9.87
N LEU A 478 12.97 14.89 8.94
CA LEU A 478 14.24 15.56 9.15
C LEU A 478 14.14 17.06 8.86
N LYS A 479 13.39 17.79 9.69
CA LYS A 479 13.17 19.23 9.50
C LYS A 479 14.49 20.02 9.69
N PRO A 480 14.63 21.20 9.06
CA PRO A 480 15.80 22.06 9.19
C PRO A 480 16.32 22.30 10.61
N SER A 481 15.44 22.61 11.58
CA SER A 481 15.88 22.90 12.97
C SER A 481 15.92 21.69 13.92
N HIS A 482 15.13 20.64 13.67
CA HIS A 482 15.00 19.44 14.52
C HIS A 482 14.47 18.22 13.76
N LYS A 483 14.59 17.03 14.35
CA LYS A 483 13.91 15.81 13.89
C LYS A 483 12.58 15.66 14.63
N GLU A 484 11.51 15.30 13.93
CA GLU A 484 10.19 15.03 14.53
C GLU A 484 9.82 13.55 14.29
N VAL A 485 9.70 12.76 15.36
CA VAL A 485 9.17 11.38 15.33
C VAL A 485 7.65 11.47 15.33
N ILE A 486 7.11 11.76 14.16
CA ILE A 486 5.75 12.30 13.98
C ILE A 486 4.66 11.27 14.34
N SER A 487 4.94 9.97 14.20
CA SER A 487 4.03 8.87 14.57
C SER A 487 4.24 8.31 16.00
N ARG A 488 5.08 8.93 16.83
CA ARG A 488 5.23 8.56 18.25
C ARG A 488 3.89 8.68 18.98
N GLY A 489 3.67 7.84 19.99
CA GLY A 489 2.55 7.93 20.94
C GLY A 489 2.97 7.55 22.35
N ASP A 490 2.00 7.28 23.22
CA ASP A 490 2.22 6.82 24.59
C ASP A 490 2.71 5.36 24.66
N ASP A 491 2.51 4.60 23.58
CA ASP A 491 2.46 3.13 23.54
C ASP A 491 3.76 2.44 23.06
N TYR A 492 4.57 3.07 22.20
CA TYR A 492 5.89 2.54 21.80
C TYR A 492 6.88 3.59 21.28
#